data_AF-A0A7J0H8Z4-F1
#
_entry.id   AF-A0A7J0H8Z4-F1
#
_cell.length_a   1.000
_cell.length_b   1.000
_cell.length_c   1.000
_cell.angle_alpha   90.00
_cell.angle_beta   90.00
_cell.angle_gamma   90.00
#
_symmetry.space_group_name_H-M   'P 1'
#
loop_
_entity.id
_entity.type
_entity.pdbx_description
1 polymer ?
#
loop_
_entity_poly.entity_id
_entity_poly.type
_entity_poly.pdbx_seq_one_letter_code
_entity_poly.pdbx_strand_id
1 'polypeptide(L)'
;MIRGYAESENPSPTIDLPDEALTLYRKMSLDGVEPDGFTMVSLLTICAELGALALGRRTHVYMVKVGLSENTHAANALLDLYANCQVWKH
;
A
#
# COMPACT_ATOMS: atom_id res chain seq x y z
N MET A 1 23.27 -30.50 3.12
CA MET A 1 23.55 -31.07 4.47
C MET A 1 25.05 -30.89 4.68
N ILE A 2 25.56 -30.14 5.65
CA ILE A 2 25.32 -30.19 7.11
C ILE A 2 25.68 -28.82 7.71
N ARG A 3 25.01 -28.45 8.83
CA ARG A 3 25.38 -27.43 9.84
C ARG A 3 25.46 -25.97 9.38
N GLY A 4 24.75 -25.09 10.08
CA GLY A 4 25.08 -23.67 10.00
C GLY A 4 24.24 -22.70 10.81
N TYR A 5 22.92 -22.89 10.94
CA TYR A 5 22.07 -21.80 11.46
C TYR A 5 20.86 -22.29 12.27
N ALA A 6 21.11 -23.11 13.28
CA ALA A 6 20.29 -23.05 14.49
C ALA A 6 21.03 -22.13 15.46
N GLU A 7 20.31 -21.17 16.07
CA GLU A 7 20.79 -20.10 16.96
C GLU A 7 21.18 -18.78 16.26
N SER A 8 20.19 -18.13 15.65
CA SER A 8 20.08 -16.68 15.80
C SER A 8 18.65 -16.38 16.21
N GLU A 9 18.48 -16.15 17.52
CA GLU A 9 17.40 -15.32 18.04
C GLU A 9 17.57 -13.92 17.44
N ASN A 10 17.01 -13.73 16.26
CA ASN A 10 16.63 -12.45 15.70
C ASN A 10 15.57 -12.78 14.64
N PRO A 11 14.26 -12.74 14.97
CA PRO A 11 13.31 -12.45 13.91
C PRO A 11 13.83 -11.17 13.25
N SER A 12 14.16 -11.21 11.96
CA SER A 12 14.42 -10.01 11.19
C SER A 12 13.40 -8.95 11.62
N PRO A 13 13.82 -7.73 11.97
CA PRO A 13 12.91 -6.71 12.48
C PRO A 13 11.74 -6.67 11.51
N THR A 14 10.54 -6.89 12.05
CA THR A 14 9.27 -6.93 11.32
C THR A 14 9.34 -5.98 10.14
N ILE A 15 9.43 -6.57 8.94
CA ILE A 15 9.53 -5.83 7.69
C ILE A 15 8.29 -4.94 7.66
N ASP A 16 8.46 -3.62 7.77
CA ASP A 16 7.37 -2.64 7.64
C ASP A 16 6.92 -2.63 6.19
N LEU A 17 6.11 -3.63 5.83
CA LEU A 17 5.36 -3.75 4.58
C LEU A 17 4.67 -2.43 4.19
N PRO A 18 4.11 -1.63 5.13
CA PRO A 18 3.57 -0.31 4.83
C PRO A 18 4.57 0.64 4.17
N ASP A 19 5.76 0.78 4.77
CA ASP A 19 6.78 1.72 4.29
C ASP A 19 7.48 1.23 3.01
N GLU A 20 7.65 -0.09 2.85
CA GLU A 20 8.24 -0.66 1.65
C GLU A 20 7.31 -0.48 0.44
N ALA A 21 6.01 -0.74 0.57
CA ALA A 21 5.06 -0.55 -0.53
C ALA A 21 4.92 0.93 -0.92
N LEU A 22 4.98 1.85 0.05
CA LEU A 22 5.04 3.30 -0.23
C LEU A 22 6.31 3.68 -0.99
N THR A 23 7.44 3.10 -0.60
CA THR A 23 8.73 3.31 -1.26
C THR A 23 8.71 2.75 -2.68
N LEU A 24 8.17 1.55 -2.87
CA LEU A 24 8.03 0.91 -4.17
C LEU A 24 7.10 1.70 -5.09
N TYR A 25 5.95 2.17 -4.59
CA TYR A 25 5.03 3.02 -5.35
C TYR A 25 5.71 4.32 -5.82
N ARG A 26 6.48 4.97 -4.94
CA ARG A 26 7.26 6.16 -5.30
C ARG A 26 8.28 5.84 -6.38
N LYS A 27 8.97 4.71 -6.26
CA LYS A 27 9.94 4.26 -7.26
C LYS A 27 9.29 3.99 -8.61
N MET A 28 8.17 3.25 -8.65
CA MET A 28 7.40 3.02 -9.87
C MET A 28 6.99 4.34 -10.54
N SER A 29 6.53 5.31 -9.73
CA SER A 29 6.15 6.64 -10.22
C SER A 29 7.34 7.41 -10.83
N LEU A 30 8.54 7.29 -10.24
CA LEU A 30 9.77 7.93 -10.73
C LEU A 30 10.32 7.25 -11.98
N ASP A 31 10.22 5.92 -12.04
CA ASP A 31 10.68 5.10 -13.16
C ASP A 31 9.68 5.11 -14.34
N GLY A 32 8.55 5.81 -14.20
CA GLY A 32 7.49 5.87 -15.22
C GLY A 32 6.74 4.55 -15.41
N VAL A 33 6.84 3.64 -14.43
CA VAL A 33 6.15 2.35 -14.42
C VAL A 33 4.73 2.57 -13.90
N GLU A 34 3.73 2.21 -14.70
CA GLU A 34 2.33 2.33 -14.30
C GLU A 34 1.96 1.28 -13.24
N PRO A 35 1.48 1.70 -12.04
CA PRO A 35 0.90 0.78 -11.09
C PRO A 35 -0.35 0.10 -11.67
N ASP A 36 -0.46 -1.21 -11.44
CA ASP A 36 -1.64 -1.98 -11.79
C ASP A 36 -2.72 -1.92 -10.68
N GLY A 37 -3.87 -2.54 -10.94
CA GLY A 37 -4.98 -2.56 -9.97
C GLY A 37 -4.61 -3.21 -8.65
N PHE A 38 -3.75 -4.23 -8.64
CA PHE A 38 -3.31 -4.90 -7.42
C PHE A 38 -2.42 -3.99 -6.56
N THR A 39 -1.44 -3.34 -7.20
CA THR A 39 -0.56 -2.35 -6.57
C THR A 39 -1.38 -1.22 -5.93
N MET A 40 -2.43 -0.76 -6.62
CA MET A 40 -3.31 0.29 -6.09
C MET A 40 -4.14 -0.16 -4.90
N VAL A 41 -4.68 -1.39 -4.91
CA VAL A 41 -5.39 -1.95 -3.76
C VAL A 41 -4.46 -2.02 -2.54
N SER A 42 -3.26 -2.59 -2.70
CA SER A 42 -2.27 -2.69 -1.61
C SER A 42 -1.89 -1.32 -1.06
N LEU A 43 -1.67 -0.33 -1.93
CA LEU A 43 -1.34 1.03 -1.52
C LEU A 43 -2.48 1.69 -0.73
N LEU A 44 -3.73 1.50 -1.15
CA LEU A 44 -4.90 2.03 -0.46
C LEU A 44 -5.10 1.42 0.92
N THR A 45 -4.91 0.10 1.06
CA THR A 45 -4.92 -0.60 2.35
C THR A 45 -3.90 -0.01 3.31
N ILE A 46 -2.66 0.17 2.85
CA ILE A 46 -1.58 0.75 3.66
C ILE A 46 -1.89 2.21 4.01
N CYS A 47 -2.43 2.98 3.07
CA CYS A 47 -2.86 4.35 3.37
C CYS A 47 -3.97 4.39 4.43
N ALA A 48 -4.87 3.41 4.45
CA ALA A 48 -5.92 3.28 5.45
C ALA A 48 -5.34 3.00 6.85
N GLU A 49 -4.39 2.06 6.93
CA GLU A 49 -3.70 1.66 8.17
C GLU A 49 -2.85 2.79 8.75
N LEU A 50 -2.13 3.52 7.90
CA LEU A 50 -1.25 4.62 8.31
C LEU A 50 -1.98 5.98 8.47
N GLY A 51 -3.28 6.03 8.21
CA GLY A 51 -4.04 7.29 8.20
C GLY A 51 -3.58 8.29 7.12
N ALA A 52 -2.91 7.82 6.06
CA ALA A 52 -2.27 8.62 5.03
C ALA A 52 -3.26 9.14 3.97
N LEU A 53 -4.32 9.82 4.40
CA LEU A 53 -5.43 10.27 3.55
C LEU A 53 -4.99 11.13 2.35
N ALA A 54 -3.98 11.97 2.53
CA ALA A 54 -3.46 12.83 1.46
C ALA A 54 -2.88 12.01 0.30
N LEU A 55 -2.18 10.91 0.61
CA LEU A 55 -1.66 10.00 -0.41
C LEU A 55 -2.80 9.20 -1.04
N GLY A 56 -3.69 8.64 -0.23
CA GLY A 56 -4.84 7.88 -0.75
C GLY A 56 -5.73 8.70 -1.70
N ARG A 57 -5.90 10.00 -1.48
CA ARG A 57 -6.58 10.91 -2.43
C ARG A 57 -5.84 11.06 -3.75
N ARG A 58 -4.50 11.16 -3.73
CA ARG A 58 -3.69 11.22 -4.96
C ARG A 58 -3.80 9.91 -5.75
N THR A 59 -3.76 8.77 -5.05
CA THR A 59 -3.97 7.44 -5.62
C THR A 59 -5.35 7.32 -6.26
N HIS A 60 -6.41 7.79 -5.58
CA HIS A 60 -7.76 7.82 -6.12
C HIS A 60 -7.84 8.61 -7.44
N VAL A 61 -7.26 9.80 -7.52
CA VAL A 61 -7.23 10.61 -8.75
C VAL A 61 -6.51 9.87 -9.88
N TYR A 62 -5.38 9.21 -9.59
CA TYR A 62 -4.70 8.38 -10.59
C TYR A 62 -5.62 7.27 -11.09
N MET A 63 -6.25 6.51 -10.19
CA MET A 63 -7.10 5.38 -10.56
C MET A 63 -8.25 5.79 -11.48
N VAL A 64 -8.85 6.96 -11.25
CA VAL A 64 -9.88 7.52 -12.14
C VAL A 64 -9.29 7.83 -13.52
N LYS A 65 -8.10 8.42 -13.58
CA LYS A 65 -7.44 8.76 -14.85
C LYS A 65 -7.10 7.54 -15.72
N VAL A 66 -6.75 6.42 -15.09
CA VAL A 66 -6.37 5.19 -15.80
C VAL A 66 -7.50 4.16 -15.89
N GLY A 67 -8.73 4.50 -15.49
CA GLY A 67 -9.90 3.62 -15.57
C GLY A 67 -9.92 2.48 -14.54
N LEU A 68 -9.07 2.52 -13.51
CA LEU A 68 -9.05 1.51 -12.44
C LEU A 68 -10.20 1.69 -11.44
N SER A 69 -10.93 2.82 -11.47
CA SER A 69 -12.07 3.07 -10.59
C SER A 69 -13.27 2.13 -10.81
N GLU A 70 -13.33 1.45 -11.96
CA GLU A 70 -14.38 0.46 -12.27
C GLU A 70 -14.06 -0.93 -11.67
N ASN A 71 -12.83 -1.13 -11.18
CA ASN A 71 -12.44 -2.37 -10.53
C ASN A 71 -13.05 -2.46 -9.13
N THR A 72 -13.86 -3.49 -8.88
CA THR A 72 -14.56 -3.70 -7.60
C THR A 72 -13.62 -3.82 -6.41
N HIS A 73 -12.46 -4.47 -6.58
CA HIS A 73 -11.46 -4.57 -5.51
C HIS A 73 -10.88 -3.20 -5.17
N ALA A 74 -10.61 -2.39 -6.19
CA ALA A 74 -10.04 -1.06 -6.01
C ALA A 74 -11.06 -0.07 -5.41
N ALA A 75 -12.34 -0.21 -5.78
CA ALA A 75 -13.44 0.54 -5.16
C ALA A 75 -13.62 0.17 -3.68
N ASN A 76 -13.54 -1.11 -3.31
CA ASN A 76 -13.61 -1.54 -1.91
C ASN A 76 -12.43 -0.98 -1.10
N ALA A 77 -11.22 -1.02 -1.64
CA ALA A 77 -10.05 -0.45 -0.95
C ALA A 77 -10.15 1.07 -0.76
N LEU A 78 -10.81 1.79 -1.69
CA LEU A 78 -11.11 3.22 -1.52
C LEU A 78 -12.11 3.45 -0.38
N LEU A 79 -13.14 2.61 -0.25
CA LEU A 79 -14.08 2.70 0.86
C LEU A 79 -13.36 2.49 2.19
N ASP A 80 -12.49 1.48 2.28
CA ASP A 80 -11.70 1.20 3.48
C ASP A 80 -10.78 2.37 3.84
N LEU A 81 -10.12 2.98 2.84
CA LEU A 81 -9.32 4.19 3.03
C LEU A 81 -10.14 5.31 3.65
N TYR A 82 -11.26 5.69 3.01
CA TYR A 82 -12.04 6.84 3.46
C TYR A 82 -12.73 6.60 4.80
N ALA A 83 -13.16 5.36 5.07
CA ALA A 83 -13.74 4.97 6.35
C ALA A 83 -12.69 5.03 7.47
N ASN A 84 -11.55 4.35 7.32
CA ASN A 84 -10.56 4.24 8.38
C ASN A 84 -9.80 5.56 8.62
N CYS A 85 -9.37 6.26 7.56
CA CYS A 85 -8.63 7.52 7.73
C CYS A 85 -9.46 8.65 8.38
N GLN A 86 -10.80 8.57 8.35
CA GLN A 86 -11.68 9.57 8.96
C GLN A 86 -12.10 9.22 10.38
N VAL A 87 -12.09 7.93 10.74
CA VAL A 87 -12.67 7.44 12.00
C VAL A 87 -11.61 7.29 13.12
N TRP A 88 -10.36 6.96 12.80
CA TRP A 88 -9.31 6.72 13.82
C TRP A 88 -8.53 7.98 14.23
N LYS A 89 -9.23 9.07 14.53
CA LYS A 89 -8.65 10.21 15.27
C LYS A 89 -9.08 10.13 16.74
N HIS A 90 -8.40 9.33 17.56
CA HIS A 90 -8.46 9.50 19.02
C HIS A 90 -7.20 9.03 19.71
#